data_AF-A0A3A0D6M6-F1
#
_entry.id   AF-A0A3A0D6M6-F1
#
_cell.length_a   1.000
_cell.length_b   1.000
_cell.length_c   1.000
_cell.angle_alpha   90.00
_cell.angle_beta   90.00
_cell.angle_gamma   90.00
#
_symmetry.space_group_name_H-M   'P 1'
#
loop_
_entity.id
_entity.type
_entity.pdbx_description
1 polymer ?
#
loop_
_entity_poly.entity_id
_entity_poly.type
_entity_poly.pdbx_seq_one_letter_code
_entity_poly.pdbx_strand_id
1 'polypeptide(L)'
;MQHLKPSRGPGQDGKAGPPPADAAYSDAQLLLAARLYYVDGILQTKIGRMVGVSQAKVSRMLAAARQRGLVRITVPEFEPRDAALEQQLCRRLKLKHAVVVRQIAGQSPAESRNTLGYFAGSVAAGWLAACGTIAVAGGRTLQCLADSMGRQPGPAQPTIVQAMGNVDAAPGQYDGSEIGRGLAQRWRGNFLALNTPAFVPDASVCRRLGEMREIREVFERLASADAALVGIGNLVESVFIERRVLQPRDIQSLRRAGAVGEILGRFYNDAGKQCATPYCDRVISMALDKLRKIPLVVGVVAGDDRTEAIRAALRGGLINALVIDDRAARLLLESRRLTGRR
;
A
#
# COMPACT_ATOMS: atom_id res chain seq x y z
N MET A 1 -44.39 -14.25 -64.10
CA MET A 1 -44.25 -15.61 -64.65
C MET A 1 -43.29 -16.39 -63.76
N GLN A 2 -43.77 -17.54 -63.27
CA GLN A 2 -43.04 -18.78 -62.93
C GLN A 2 -41.95 -18.70 -61.85
N HIS A 3 -42.23 -19.14 -60.62
CA HIS A 3 -42.10 -20.53 -60.12
C HIS A 3 -40.66 -21.04 -60.05
N LEU A 4 -40.15 -21.26 -58.83
CA LEU A 4 -39.70 -22.60 -58.37
C LEU A 4 -39.46 -22.60 -56.85
N LYS A 5 -40.11 -23.54 -56.15
CA LYS A 5 -39.70 -24.07 -54.82
C LYS A 5 -38.58 -25.09 -55.05
N PRO A 6 -37.68 -25.33 -54.08
CA PRO A 6 -37.82 -26.47 -53.14
C PRO A 6 -37.26 -26.09 -51.74
N SER A 7 -37.30 -26.84 -50.65
CA SER A 7 -37.92 -28.06 -50.14
C SER A 7 -37.90 -27.92 -48.60
N ARG A 8 -38.89 -28.46 -47.89
CA ARG A 8 -38.89 -28.51 -46.42
C ARG A 8 -38.10 -29.74 -45.96
N GLY A 9 -37.09 -29.53 -45.12
CA GLY A 9 -36.51 -30.52 -44.21
C GLY A 9 -36.90 -30.22 -42.75
N PRO A 10 -37.16 -31.21 -41.89
CA PRO A 10 -37.67 -31.00 -40.55
C PRO A 10 -36.54 -30.82 -39.53
N GLY A 11 -36.80 -30.05 -38.48
CA GLY A 11 -36.06 -30.12 -37.23
C GLY A 11 -35.07 -28.98 -37.00
N GLN A 12 -35.49 -28.02 -36.19
CA GLN A 12 -34.88 -27.81 -34.86
C GLN A 12 -35.72 -26.77 -34.14
N ASP A 13 -36.47 -27.24 -33.15
CA ASP A 13 -37.08 -26.40 -32.13
C ASP A 13 -35.98 -25.54 -31.50
N GLY A 14 -35.94 -24.27 -31.90
CA GLY A 14 -35.19 -23.25 -31.20
C GLY A 14 -35.77 -23.10 -29.81
N LYS A 15 -35.29 -23.92 -28.87
CA LYS A 15 -35.48 -23.71 -27.43
C LYS A 15 -35.00 -22.30 -27.12
N ALA A 16 -35.95 -21.40 -26.89
CA ALA A 16 -35.69 -20.13 -26.24
C ALA A 16 -34.82 -20.40 -25.01
N GLY A 17 -33.64 -19.79 -24.96
CA GLY A 17 -32.74 -19.89 -23.81
C GLY A 17 -33.47 -19.43 -22.53
N PRO A 18 -33.06 -19.94 -21.35
CA PRO A 18 -33.71 -19.58 -20.10
C PRO A 18 -33.68 -18.05 -19.90
N PRO A 19 -34.76 -17.44 -19.41
CA PRO A 19 -34.84 -16.00 -19.23
C PRO A 19 -33.80 -15.51 -18.20
N PRO A 20 -33.42 -14.21 -18.22
CA PRO A 20 -32.49 -13.63 -17.25
C PRO A 20 -33.05 -13.74 -15.82
N ALA A 21 -32.19 -14.10 -14.87
CA ALA A 21 -32.55 -14.59 -13.52
C ALA A 21 -33.07 -13.53 -12.52
N ASP A 22 -33.39 -12.31 -12.95
CA ASP A 22 -33.74 -11.20 -12.05
C ASP A 22 -35.24 -11.00 -11.79
N ALA A 23 -36.12 -11.80 -12.41
CA ALA A 23 -37.59 -11.71 -12.26
C ALA A 23 -38.23 -12.72 -11.27
N ALA A 24 -37.45 -13.43 -10.44
CA ALA A 24 -37.87 -14.71 -9.86
C ALA A 24 -38.46 -14.71 -8.44
N TYR A 25 -38.50 -13.59 -7.71
CA TYR A 25 -38.97 -13.56 -6.31
C TYR A 25 -39.94 -12.41 -6.04
N SER A 26 -41.05 -12.72 -5.37
CA SER A 26 -41.99 -11.68 -4.91
C SER A 26 -41.43 -10.90 -3.73
N ASP A 27 -41.86 -9.65 -3.54
CA ASP A 27 -41.45 -8.79 -2.43
C ASP A 27 -41.75 -9.47 -1.09
N ALA A 28 -42.86 -10.20 -0.98
CA ALA A 28 -43.21 -10.97 0.21
C ALA A 28 -42.17 -12.06 0.53
N GLN A 29 -41.69 -12.79 -0.50
CA GLN A 29 -40.65 -13.81 -0.32
C GLN A 29 -39.31 -13.17 0.10
N LEU A 30 -38.96 -12.04 -0.50
CA LEU A 30 -37.75 -11.29 -0.18
C LEU A 30 -37.79 -10.72 1.25
N LEU A 31 -38.92 -10.12 1.65
CA LEU A 31 -39.14 -9.58 2.99
C LEU A 31 -39.14 -10.68 4.06
N LEU A 32 -39.76 -11.83 3.79
CA LEU A 32 -39.75 -12.97 4.71
C LEU A 32 -38.32 -13.45 4.96
N ALA A 33 -37.54 -13.69 3.89
CA ALA A 33 -36.15 -14.12 4.03
C ALA A 33 -35.29 -13.07 4.75
N ALA A 34 -35.49 -11.78 4.44
CA ALA A 34 -34.79 -10.68 5.09
C ALA A 34 -35.11 -10.56 6.58
N ARG A 35 -36.39 -10.67 6.97
CA ARG A 35 -36.85 -10.62 8.36
C ARG A 35 -36.22 -11.75 9.18
N LEU A 36 -36.32 -12.98 8.69
CA LEU A 36 -35.77 -14.17 9.36
C LEU A 36 -34.25 -14.05 9.55
N TYR A 37 -33.53 -13.49 8.57
CA TYR A 37 -32.08 -13.35 8.64
C TYR A 37 -31.62 -12.16 9.48
N TYR A 38 -32.05 -10.94 9.12
CA TYR A 38 -31.51 -9.70 9.70
C TYR A 38 -32.12 -9.35 11.05
N VAL A 39 -33.37 -9.75 11.31
CA VAL A 39 -34.05 -9.42 12.58
C VAL A 39 -34.07 -10.61 13.52
N ASP A 40 -34.43 -11.79 13.02
CA ASP A 40 -34.58 -12.98 13.86
C ASP A 40 -33.26 -13.79 13.99
N GLY A 41 -32.19 -13.39 13.29
CA GLY A 41 -30.85 -13.97 13.41
C GLY A 41 -30.73 -15.42 12.90
N ILE A 42 -31.68 -15.88 12.09
CA ILE A 42 -31.73 -17.27 11.64
C ILE A 42 -30.69 -17.50 10.53
N LEU A 43 -29.91 -18.59 10.66
CA LEU A 43 -28.94 -18.99 9.64
C LEU A 43 -29.61 -19.28 8.29
N GLN A 44 -28.96 -18.86 7.19
CA GLN A 44 -29.49 -19.02 5.82
C GLN A 44 -29.82 -20.49 5.46
N THR A 45 -29.09 -21.45 6.02
CA THR A 45 -29.36 -22.89 5.86
C THR A 45 -30.72 -23.29 6.46
N LYS A 46 -31.08 -22.77 7.63
CA LYS A 46 -32.36 -23.03 8.30
C LYS A 46 -33.50 -22.27 7.62
N ILE A 47 -33.26 -21.03 7.17
CA ILE A 47 -34.22 -20.27 6.35
C ILE A 47 -34.55 -21.04 5.07
N GLY A 48 -33.55 -21.62 4.40
CA GLY A 48 -33.76 -22.43 3.20
C GLY A 48 -34.73 -23.58 3.43
N ARG A 49 -34.59 -24.30 4.56
CA ARG A 49 -35.53 -25.37 4.94
C ARG A 49 -36.94 -24.86 5.22
N MET A 50 -37.07 -23.71 5.87
CA MET A 50 -38.38 -23.10 6.19
C MET A 50 -39.14 -22.61 4.95
N VAL A 51 -38.42 -22.12 3.95
CA VAL A 51 -39.00 -21.51 2.74
C VAL A 51 -39.00 -22.49 1.54
N GLY A 52 -38.45 -23.70 1.71
CA GLY A 52 -38.40 -24.73 0.66
C GLY A 52 -37.39 -24.43 -0.45
N VAL A 53 -36.28 -23.76 -0.14
CA VAL A 53 -35.26 -23.34 -1.11
C VAL A 53 -33.83 -23.64 -0.63
N SER A 54 -32.86 -23.67 -1.54
CA SER A 54 -31.46 -23.88 -1.16
C SER A 54 -30.85 -22.65 -0.46
N GLN A 55 -29.79 -22.85 0.34
CA GLN A 55 -29.04 -21.76 0.98
C GLN A 55 -28.53 -20.72 -0.04
N ALA A 56 -28.04 -21.18 -1.20
CA ALA A 56 -27.62 -20.29 -2.30
C ALA A 56 -28.79 -19.45 -2.86
N LYS A 57 -30.01 -19.99 -2.84
CA LYS A 57 -31.22 -19.25 -3.21
C LYS A 57 -31.58 -18.18 -2.16
N VAL A 58 -31.47 -18.51 -0.87
CA VAL A 58 -31.63 -17.53 0.23
C VAL A 58 -30.60 -16.39 0.12
N SER A 59 -29.33 -16.68 -0.13
CA SER A 59 -28.31 -15.65 -0.32
C SER A 59 -28.66 -14.69 -1.47
N ARG A 60 -29.13 -15.22 -2.61
CA ARG A 60 -29.63 -14.43 -3.74
C ARG A 60 -30.87 -13.60 -3.38
N MET A 61 -31.81 -14.15 -2.61
CA MET A 61 -32.97 -13.39 -2.11
C MET A 61 -32.54 -12.23 -1.21
N LEU A 62 -31.58 -12.43 -0.30
CA LEU A 62 -31.04 -11.35 0.55
C LEU A 62 -30.28 -10.29 -0.26
N ALA A 63 -29.57 -10.69 -1.32
CA ALA A 63 -28.95 -9.75 -2.25
C ALA A 63 -30.02 -8.94 -3.01
N ALA A 64 -31.05 -9.60 -3.55
CA ALA A 64 -32.16 -8.95 -4.26
C ALA A 64 -32.96 -8.00 -3.34
N ALA A 65 -33.21 -8.39 -2.08
CA ALA A 65 -33.88 -7.54 -1.10
C ALA A 65 -33.09 -6.25 -0.81
N ARG A 66 -31.75 -6.34 -0.75
CA ARG A 66 -30.86 -5.17 -0.63
C ARG A 66 -30.86 -4.32 -1.90
N GLN A 67 -30.72 -4.94 -3.07
CA GLN A 67 -30.71 -4.25 -4.36
C GLN A 67 -32.01 -3.50 -4.66
N ARG A 68 -33.15 -4.05 -4.23
CA ARG A 68 -34.48 -3.44 -4.38
C ARG A 68 -34.84 -2.44 -3.27
N GLY A 69 -33.93 -2.21 -2.31
CA GLY A 69 -34.17 -1.29 -1.19
C GLY A 69 -35.18 -1.78 -0.13
N LEU A 70 -35.65 -3.03 -0.22
CA LEU A 70 -36.48 -3.67 0.80
C LEU A 70 -35.72 -3.88 2.12
N VAL A 71 -34.40 -3.98 2.04
CA VAL A 71 -33.49 -3.99 3.18
C VAL A 71 -32.56 -2.79 3.08
N ARG A 72 -32.59 -1.93 4.10
CA ARG A 72 -31.61 -0.88 4.33
C ARG A 72 -30.81 -1.23 5.57
N ILE A 73 -29.50 -1.43 5.40
CA ILE A 73 -28.56 -1.61 6.52
C ILE A 73 -27.94 -0.24 6.77
N THR A 74 -28.16 0.30 7.96
CA THR A 74 -27.50 1.53 8.40
C THR A 74 -26.39 1.14 9.37
N VAL A 75 -25.17 1.51 9.03
CA VAL A 75 -24.01 1.42 9.94
C VAL A 75 -23.66 2.85 10.34
N PRO A 76 -23.49 3.16 11.63
CA PRO A 76 -22.97 4.45 12.05
C PRO A 76 -21.64 4.76 11.34
N GLU A 77 -21.39 6.04 11.06
CA GLU A 77 -20.11 6.44 10.48
C GLU A 77 -18.98 6.09 11.44
N PHE A 78 -18.07 5.24 10.98
CA PHE A 78 -16.82 4.97 11.69
C PHE A 78 -15.81 6.02 11.22
N GLU A 79 -15.20 6.75 12.16
CA GLU A 79 -14.08 7.64 11.89
C GLU A 79 -12.75 6.86 12.03
N PRO A 80 -12.18 6.32 10.93
CA PRO A 80 -10.96 5.52 11.01
C PRO A 80 -9.72 6.38 11.27
N ARG A 81 -9.81 7.70 11.10
CA ARG A 81 -8.69 8.63 11.20
C ARG A 81 -8.76 9.46 12.47
N ASP A 82 -7.61 9.92 12.92
CA ASP A 82 -7.49 10.87 14.03
C ASP A 82 -6.98 12.21 13.51
N ALA A 83 -7.92 13.06 13.05
CA ALA A 83 -7.60 14.38 12.50
C ALA A 83 -6.90 15.30 13.51
N ALA A 84 -7.17 15.14 14.81
CA ALA A 84 -6.51 15.92 15.85
C ALA A 84 -5.02 15.53 15.97
N LEU A 85 -4.70 14.23 15.95
CA LEU A 85 -3.32 13.75 15.93
C LEU A 85 -2.60 14.15 14.63
N GLU A 86 -3.26 14.09 13.47
CA GLU A 86 -2.70 14.55 12.19
C GLU A 86 -2.24 16.02 12.28
N GLN A 87 -3.11 16.91 12.76
CA GLN A 87 -2.78 18.32 12.94
C GLN A 87 -1.63 18.52 13.94
N GLN A 88 -1.60 17.77 15.04
CA GLN A 88 -0.52 17.85 16.02
C GLN A 88 0.82 17.39 15.44
N LEU A 89 0.84 16.29 14.68
CA LEU A 89 2.05 15.82 13.99
C LEU A 89 2.57 16.87 13.01
N CYS A 90 1.70 17.41 12.15
CA CYS A 90 2.07 18.48 11.22
C CYS A 90 2.66 19.70 11.93
N ARG A 91 2.02 20.18 12.99
CA ARG A 91 2.48 21.36 13.73
C ARG A 91 3.79 21.11 14.49
N ARG A 92 3.87 20.03 15.26
CA ARG A 92 5.00 19.79 16.19
C ARG A 92 6.23 19.21 15.49
N LEU A 93 6.04 18.43 14.41
CA LEU A 93 7.11 17.79 13.66
C LEU A 93 7.40 18.48 12.32
N LYS A 94 6.69 19.59 12.02
CA LYS A 94 6.82 20.37 10.77
C LYS A 94 6.62 19.51 9.51
N LEU A 95 5.72 18.52 9.59
CA LEU A 95 5.34 17.73 8.43
C LEU A 95 4.48 18.56 7.49
N LYS A 96 4.65 18.35 6.18
CA LYS A 96 3.75 18.87 5.15
C LYS A 96 2.38 18.22 5.24
N HIS A 97 2.38 16.90 5.45
CA HIS A 97 1.16 16.11 5.54
C HIS A 97 1.30 14.98 6.57
N ALA A 98 0.20 14.64 7.22
CA ALA A 98 0.10 13.48 8.07
C ALA A 98 -1.28 12.84 7.89
N VAL A 99 -1.33 11.52 7.89
CA VAL A 99 -2.57 10.74 8.04
C VAL A 99 -2.35 9.74 9.17
N VAL A 100 -3.27 9.73 10.13
CA VAL A 100 -3.19 8.90 11.33
C VAL A 100 -4.39 7.98 11.36
N VAL A 101 -4.17 6.68 11.20
CA VAL A 101 -5.24 5.67 11.24
C VAL A 101 -5.32 5.06 12.64
N ARG A 102 -6.53 4.97 13.18
CA ARG A 102 -6.78 4.37 14.50
C ARG A 102 -6.55 2.86 14.45
N GLN A 103 -5.74 2.33 15.36
CA GLN A 103 -5.61 0.90 15.53
C GLN A 103 -6.91 0.30 16.08
N ILE A 104 -7.22 -0.92 15.61
CA ILE A 104 -8.33 -1.70 16.16
C ILE A 104 -7.74 -2.77 17.08
N ALA A 105 -8.22 -2.82 18.32
CA ALA A 105 -7.73 -3.77 19.31
C ALA A 105 -7.89 -5.23 18.82
N GLY A 106 -6.86 -6.06 19.07
CA GLY A 106 -6.85 -7.48 18.70
C GLY A 106 -6.40 -7.78 17.28
N GLN A 107 -6.13 -6.77 16.44
CA GLN A 107 -5.56 -6.99 15.11
C GLN A 107 -4.12 -7.51 15.19
N SER A 108 -3.80 -8.49 14.35
CA SER A 108 -2.43 -8.87 14.04
C SER A 108 -1.67 -7.72 13.33
N PRO A 109 -0.33 -7.77 13.27
CA PRO A 109 0.45 -6.77 12.53
C PRO A 109 0.07 -6.70 11.03
N ALA A 110 -0.31 -7.82 10.42
CA ALA A 110 -0.74 -7.84 9.02
C ALA A 110 -2.09 -7.15 8.80
N GLU A 111 -3.07 -7.43 9.67
CA GLU A 111 -4.38 -6.78 9.63
C GLU A 111 -4.29 -5.28 9.92
N SER A 112 -3.40 -4.88 10.84
CA SER A 112 -3.12 -3.49 11.14
C SER A 112 -2.58 -2.75 9.91
N ARG A 113 -1.63 -3.37 9.17
CA ARG A 113 -1.12 -2.80 7.91
C ARG A 113 -2.19 -2.67 6.84
N ASN A 114 -3.05 -3.68 6.69
CA ASN A 114 -4.16 -3.64 5.75
C ASN A 114 -5.15 -2.53 6.09
N THR A 115 -5.51 -2.39 7.37
CA THR A 115 -6.42 -1.35 7.87
C THR A 115 -5.85 0.05 7.63
N LEU A 116 -4.57 0.25 7.97
CA LEU A 116 -3.86 1.50 7.71
C LEU A 116 -3.80 1.81 6.22
N GLY A 117 -3.42 0.84 5.39
CA GLY A 117 -3.38 0.99 3.94
C GLY A 117 -4.73 1.40 3.36
N TYR A 118 -5.79 0.70 3.77
CA TYR A 118 -7.16 0.94 3.30
C TYR A 118 -7.64 2.37 3.59
N PHE A 119 -7.48 2.84 4.83
CA PHE A 119 -8.00 4.15 5.23
C PHE A 119 -7.08 5.32 4.87
N ALA A 120 -5.79 5.08 4.62
CA ALA A 120 -4.84 6.12 4.21
C ALA A 120 -4.61 6.20 2.69
N GLY A 121 -4.95 5.16 1.93
CA GLY A 121 -4.59 5.03 0.51
C GLY A 121 -5.09 6.19 -0.35
N SER A 122 -6.37 6.53 -0.26
CA SER A 122 -6.95 7.64 -1.02
C SER A 122 -6.36 9.01 -0.65
N VAL A 123 -6.04 9.21 0.63
CA VAL A 123 -5.43 10.46 1.13
C VAL A 123 -4.01 10.61 0.59
N ALA A 124 -3.19 9.55 0.70
CA ALA A 124 -1.83 9.54 0.19
C ALA A 124 -1.79 9.69 -1.35
N ALA A 125 -2.73 9.05 -2.07
CA ALA A 125 -2.89 9.25 -3.51
C ALA A 125 -3.22 10.70 -3.87
N GLY A 126 -4.02 11.39 -3.04
CA GLY A 126 -4.32 12.82 -3.19
C GLY A 126 -3.08 13.71 -3.09
N TRP A 127 -2.14 13.38 -2.20
CA TRP A 127 -0.87 14.12 -2.10
C TRP A 127 0.04 13.94 -3.33
N LEU A 128 -0.08 12.80 -4.00
CA LEU A 128 0.73 12.43 -5.16
C LEU A 128 0.10 12.82 -6.50
N ALA A 129 -1.16 13.29 -6.49
CA ALA A 129 -1.98 13.60 -7.66
C ALA A 129 -1.29 14.44 -8.74
N ALA A 130 -0.52 15.44 -8.32
CA ALA A 130 0.16 16.41 -9.19
C ALA A 130 1.63 16.07 -9.47
N CYS A 131 2.14 14.96 -8.93
CA CYS A 131 3.54 14.56 -9.09
C CYS A 131 3.73 13.88 -10.46
N GLY A 132 4.71 14.35 -11.24
CA GLY A 132 5.06 13.77 -12.53
C GLY A 132 6.02 12.59 -12.41
N THR A 133 6.87 12.59 -11.38
CA THR A 133 7.83 11.50 -11.10
C THR A 133 7.78 11.12 -9.63
N ILE A 134 7.54 9.83 -9.37
CA ILE A 134 7.38 9.29 -8.02
C ILE A 134 8.37 8.15 -7.81
N ALA A 135 9.29 8.33 -6.87
CA ALA A 135 10.21 7.27 -6.43
C ALA A 135 9.50 6.31 -5.46
N VAL A 136 9.69 5.00 -5.61
CA VAL A 136 9.00 3.99 -4.81
C VAL A 136 9.98 2.99 -4.20
N ALA A 137 9.85 2.78 -2.90
CA ALA A 137 10.53 1.74 -2.13
C ALA A 137 9.70 0.45 -2.03
N GLY A 138 10.36 -0.64 -1.63
CA GLY A 138 9.70 -1.85 -1.16
C GLY A 138 9.24 -1.74 0.30
N GLY A 139 8.20 -2.49 0.68
CA GLY A 139 7.78 -2.63 2.06
C GLY A 139 6.35 -3.14 2.23
N ARG A 140 6.11 -3.91 3.30
CA ARG A 140 4.81 -4.54 3.58
C ARG A 140 3.69 -3.52 3.73
N THR A 141 3.93 -2.45 4.49
CA THR A 141 2.93 -1.40 4.71
C THR A 141 2.72 -0.56 3.46
N LEU A 142 3.77 -0.32 2.67
CA LEU A 142 3.65 0.35 1.38
C LEU A 142 2.79 -0.43 0.40
N GLN A 143 2.95 -1.76 0.34
CA GLN A 143 2.11 -2.60 -0.52
C GLN A 143 0.64 -2.46 -0.15
N CYS A 144 0.28 -2.60 1.14
CA CYS A 144 -1.09 -2.40 1.61
C CYS A 144 -1.65 -1.02 1.26
N LEU A 145 -0.83 0.03 1.41
CA LEU A 145 -1.20 1.39 1.04
C LEU A 145 -1.42 1.52 -0.47
N ALA A 146 -0.46 1.07 -1.28
CA ALA A 146 -0.49 1.15 -2.74
C ALA A 146 -1.66 0.38 -3.35
N ASP A 147 -2.03 -0.77 -2.79
CA ASP A 147 -3.21 -1.54 -3.20
C ASP A 147 -4.52 -0.80 -2.94
N SER A 148 -4.53 0.04 -1.92
CA SER A 148 -5.68 0.84 -1.48
C SER A 148 -5.71 2.23 -2.11
N MET A 149 -4.64 2.63 -2.81
CA MET A 149 -4.67 3.84 -3.64
C MET A 149 -5.60 3.55 -4.82
N GLY A 150 -6.71 4.26 -4.91
CA GLY A 150 -7.63 4.13 -6.03
C GLY A 150 -7.02 4.60 -7.36
N ARG A 151 -7.87 4.90 -8.35
CA ARG A 151 -7.41 5.61 -9.55
C ARG A 151 -6.83 6.96 -9.15
N GLN A 152 -5.77 7.38 -9.83
CA GLN A 152 -5.14 8.66 -9.53
C GLN A 152 -6.15 9.80 -9.69
N PRO A 153 -6.29 10.66 -8.68
CA PRO A 153 -7.09 11.86 -8.82
C PRO A 153 -6.29 12.89 -9.63
N GLY A 154 -6.41 12.91 -10.95
CA GLY A 154 -5.79 13.96 -11.77
C GLY A 154 -5.50 13.57 -13.22
N PRO A 155 -5.10 14.53 -14.06
CA PRO A 155 -4.83 14.32 -15.48
C PRO A 155 -3.42 13.77 -15.77
N ALA A 156 -2.51 13.81 -14.80
CA ALA A 156 -1.11 13.43 -14.99
C ALA A 156 -0.96 11.90 -15.05
N GLN A 157 -0.23 11.41 -16.05
CA GLN A 157 0.27 10.03 -16.10
C GLN A 157 1.68 10.03 -15.48
N PRO A 158 1.83 9.63 -14.21
CA PRO A 158 3.11 9.74 -13.53
C PRO A 158 4.10 8.70 -14.06
N THR A 159 5.38 9.00 -13.94
CA THR A 159 6.43 8.00 -14.06
C THR A 159 6.79 7.52 -12.66
N ILE A 160 6.47 6.26 -12.39
CA ILE A 160 6.83 5.57 -11.16
C ILE A 160 8.21 4.95 -11.35
N VAL A 161 9.12 5.20 -10.42
CA VAL A 161 10.51 4.79 -10.55
C VAL A 161 10.93 3.99 -9.33
N GLN A 162 11.47 2.80 -9.55
CA GLN A 162 12.00 1.97 -8.48
C GLN A 162 13.25 2.61 -7.87
N ALA A 163 13.26 2.83 -6.55
CA ALA A 163 14.30 3.60 -5.87
C ALA A 163 15.46 2.78 -5.29
N MET A 164 15.39 1.45 -5.37
CA MET A 164 16.42 0.50 -4.92
C MET A 164 16.36 -0.76 -5.79
N GLY A 165 17.51 -1.37 -6.08
CA GLY A 165 17.58 -2.65 -6.79
C GLY A 165 16.82 -3.78 -6.07
N ASN A 166 16.78 -4.94 -6.72
CA ASN A 166 16.07 -6.12 -6.24
C ASN A 166 16.86 -6.86 -5.16
N VAL A 167 16.19 -7.23 -4.07
CA VAL A 167 16.83 -7.94 -2.95
C VAL A 167 17.04 -9.41 -3.27
N ASP A 168 16.08 -10.04 -3.96
CA ASP A 168 16.12 -11.43 -4.41
C ASP A 168 16.03 -11.53 -5.93
N ALA A 169 16.34 -12.72 -6.46
CA ALA A 169 16.17 -13.02 -7.88
C ALA A 169 14.70 -13.05 -8.32
N ALA A 170 13.80 -13.49 -7.43
CA ALA A 170 12.36 -13.50 -7.68
C ALA A 170 11.71 -12.29 -6.98
N PRO A 171 10.99 -11.41 -7.70
CA PRO A 171 10.26 -10.31 -7.07
C PRO A 171 9.21 -10.83 -6.08
N GLY A 172 9.28 -10.35 -4.85
CA GLY A 172 8.25 -10.57 -3.83
C GLY A 172 7.14 -9.53 -3.93
N GLN A 173 5.93 -9.89 -3.47
CA GLN A 173 4.73 -9.04 -3.56
C GLN A 173 4.87 -7.63 -2.98
N TYR A 174 5.86 -7.37 -2.13
CA TYR A 174 6.09 -6.07 -1.47
C TYR A 174 7.44 -5.46 -1.88
N ASP A 175 8.04 -5.93 -2.97
CA ASP A 175 9.24 -5.32 -3.55
C ASP A 175 8.89 -4.05 -4.31
N GLY A 176 9.84 -3.11 -4.37
CA GLY A 176 9.61 -1.81 -5.02
C GLY A 176 9.24 -1.93 -6.49
N SER A 177 9.67 -3.01 -7.17
CA SER A 177 9.29 -3.33 -8.54
C SER A 177 7.82 -3.74 -8.69
N GLU A 178 7.29 -4.56 -7.78
CA GLU A 178 5.87 -4.96 -7.75
C GLU A 178 4.98 -3.77 -7.41
N ILE A 179 5.31 -3.04 -6.33
CA ILE A 179 4.56 -1.85 -5.90
C ILE A 179 4.55 -0.81 -7.02
N GLY A 180 5.73 -0.53 -7.59
CA GLY A 180 5.89 0.48 -8.63
C GLY A 180 5.09 0.15 -9.90
N ARG A 181 5.15 -1.10 -10.37
CA ARG A 181 4.35 -1.55 -11.52
C ARG A 181 2.86 -1.51 -11.22
N GLY A 182 2.43 -1.97 -10.04
CA GLY A 182 1.03 -1.96 -9.65
C GLY A 182 0.45 -0.53 -9.64
N LEU A 183 1.18 0.43 -9.08
CA LEU A 183 0.81 1.84 -9.12
C LEU A 183 0.76 2.38 -10.55
N ALA A 184 1.80 2.15 -11.36
CA ALA A 184 1.84 2.60 -12.75
C ALA A 184 0.65 2.06 -13.56
N GLN A 185 0.32 0.76 -13.43
CA GLN A 185 -0.83 0.16 -14.09
C GLN A 185 -2.15 0.80 -13.63
N ARG A 186 -2.33 0.97 -12.31
CA ARG A 186 -3.56 1.51 -11.73
C ARG A 186 -3.78 2.98 -12.11
N TRP A 187 -2.69 3.73 -12.23
CA TRP A 187 -2.70 5.16 -12.54
C TRP A 187 -2.49 5.46 -14.02
N ARG A 188 -2.37 4.43 -14.86
CA ARG A 188 -2.09 4.55 -16.31
C ARG A 188 -0.83 5.37 -16.58
N GLY A 189 0.15 5.24 -15.69
CA GLY A 189 1.47 5.85 -15.79
C GLY A 189 2.51 4.90 -16.37
N ASN A 190 3.76 5.36 -16.36
CA ASN A 190 4.91 4.56 -16.76
C ASN A 190 5.63 3.98 -15.55
N PHE A 191 6.28 2.83 -15.71
CA PHE A 191 7.14 2.26 -14.69
C PHE A 191 8.58 2.14 -15.21
N LEU A 192 9.52 2.70 -14.45
CA LEU A 192 10.95 2.61 -14.71
C LEU A 192 11.61 1.74 -13.61
N ALA A 193 12.08 0.56 -14.03
CA ALA A 193 12.67 -0.42 -13.13
C ALA A 193 14.18 -0.19 -12.95
N LEU A 194 14.66 -0.36 -11.73
CA LEU A 194 16.09 -0.40 -11.43
C LEU A 194 16.55 -1.85 -11.44
N ASN A 195 16.86 -2.36 -12.64
CA ASN A 195 17.16 -3.78 -12.90
C ASN A 195 18.57 -4.17 -12.43
N THR A 196 18.83 -4.04 -11.13
CA THR A 196 20.10 -4.40 -10.48
C THR A 196 19.83 -5.18 -9.21
N PRO A 197 20.82 -5.92 -8.66
CA PRO A 197 20.79 -6.30 -7.26
C PRO A 197 20.72 -5.05 -6.35
N ALA A 198 20.05 -5.17 -5.21
CA ALA A 198 20.02 -4.12 -4.18
C ALA A 198 21.40 -3.96 -3.53
N PHE A 199 22.07 -5.08 -3.25
CA PHE A 199 23.41 -5.13 -2.69
C PHE A 199 24.33 -5.93 -3.59
N VAL A 200 25.54 -5.42 -3.78
CA VAL A 200 26.61 -6.07 -4.55
C VAL A 200 27.79 -6.46 -3.65
N PRO A 201 28.71 -7.33 -4.12
CA PRO A 201 29.82 -7.80 -3.29
C PRO A 201 30.76 -6.70 -2.80
N ASP A 202 31.00 -5.68 -3.62
CA ASP A 202 31.96 -4.61 -3.33
C ASP A 202 31.63 -3.28 -4.04
N ALA A 203 32.30 -2.21 -3.60
CA ALA A 203 32.10 -0.87 -4.13
C ALA A 203 32.50 -0.70 -5.60
N SER A 204 33.46 -1.50 -6.09
CA SER A 204 33.87 -1.44 -7.49
C SER A 204 32.78 -1.97 -8.42
N VAL A 205 32.09 -3.04 -8.03
CA VAL A 205 30.90 -3.54 -8.76
C VAL A 205 29.79 -2.50 -8.76
N CYS A 206 29.55 -1.86 -7.61
CA CYS A 206 28.52 -0.81 -7.48
C CYS A 206 28.79 0.35 -8.44
N ARG A 207 30.05 0.83 -8.53
CA ARG A 207 30.45 1.89 -9.46
C ARG A 207 30.28 1.49 -10.93
N ARG A 208 30.79 0.31 -11.32
CA ARG A 208 30.69 -0.17 -12.71
C ARG A 208 29.25 -0.34 -13.17
N LEU A 209 28.36 -0.84 -12.32
CA LEU A 209 26.94 -0.90 -12.63
C LEU A 209 26.33 0.50 -12.75
N GLY A 210 26.67 1.42 -11.85
CA GLY A 210 26.22 2.82 -11.94
C GLY A 210 26.68 3.56 -13.20
N GLU A 211 27.76 3.11 -13.85
CA GLU A 211 28.26 3.69 -15.10
C GLU A 211 27.47 3.25 -16.33
N MET A 212 26.76 2.11 -16.28
CA MET A 212 25.92 1.63 -17.37
C MET A 212 24.81 2.62 -17.69
N ARG A 213 24.57 2.88 -18.98
CA ARG A 213 23.61 3.88 -19.45
C ARG A 213 22.22 3.64 -18.87
N GLU A 214 21.74 2.40 -18.92
CA GLU A 214 20.40 2.00 -18.47
C GLU A 214 20.20 2.29 -16.99
N ILE A 215 21.23 2.10 -16.16
CA ILE A 215 21.17 2.36 -14.72
C ILE A 215 21.25 3.86 -14.45
N ARG A 216 22.10 4.57 -15.19
CA ARG A 216 22.25 6.03 -15.10
C ARG A 216 20.94 6.75 -15.42
N GLU A 217 20.24 6.34 -16.48
CA GLU A 217 18.93 6.90 -16.87
C GLU A 217 17.90 6.79 -15.72
N VAL A 218 17.89 5.67 -14.99
CA VAL A 218 17.03 5.51 -13.80
C VAL A 218 17.42 6.51 -12.70
N PHE A 219 18.71 6.65 -12.42
CA PHE A 219 19.18 7.59 -11.39
C PHE A 219 18.97 9.06 -11.78
N GLU A 220 19.07 9.41 -13.05
CA GLU A 220 18.73 10.74 -13.57
C GLU A 220 17.23 11.02 -13.38
N ARG A 221 16.37 10.03 -13.66
CA ARG A 221 14.93 10.17 -13.38
C ARG A 221 14.65 10.29 -11.88
N LEU A 222 15.32 9.49 -11.04
CA LEU A 222 15.22 9.60 -9.58
C LEU A 222 15.66 10.98 -9.06
N ALA A 223 16.64 11.61 -9.69
CA ALA A 223 17.12 12.94 -9.30
C ALA A 223 16.10 14.06 -9.59
N SER A 224 15.13 13.82 -10.47
CA SER A 224 14.03 14.73 -10.80
C SER A 224 12.69 14.32 -10.16
N ALA A 225 12.70 13.43 -9.17
CA ALA A 225 11.49 12.99 -8.49
C ALA A 225 10.82 14.13 -7.70
N ASP A 226 9.51 14.30 -7.91
CA ASP A 226 8.68 15.26 -7.19
C ASP A 226 8.26 14.71 -5.82
N ALA A 227 8.07 13.39 -5.78
CA ALA A 227 7.70 12.67 -4.58
C ALA A 227 8.42 11.34 -4.42
N ALA A 228 8.48 10.85 -3.18
CA ALA A 228 8.94 9.51 -2.84
C ALA A 228 8.00 8.84 -1.83
N LEU A 229 7.65 7.58 -2.09
CA LEU A 229 6.96 6.69 -1.17
C LEU A 229 7.97 5.72 -0.56
N VAL A 230 8.26 5.88 0.73
CA VAL A 230 9.29 5.09 1.43
C VAL A 230 8.77 4.44 2.70
N GLY A 231 9.30 3.26 2.99
CA GLY A 231 9.12 2.57 4.26
C GLY A 231 10.26 2.94 5.19
N ILE A 232 10.05 2.79 6.49
CA ILE A 232 11.09 3.04 7.49
C ILE A 232 11.43 1.73 8.19
N GLY A 233 12.62 1.20 7.93
CA GLY A 233 13.21 0.02 8.54
C GLY A 233 13.76 0.27 9.94
N ASN A 234 13.78 -0.77 10.77
CA ASN A 234 14.62 -0.85 11.97
C ASN A 234 15.61 -2.03 11.83
N LEU A 235 16.49 -2.20 12.81
CA LEU A 235 17.51 -3.27 12.81
C LEU A 235 17.05 -4.60 13.44
N VAL A 236 15.76 -4.74 13.71
CA VAL A 236 15.19 -5.94 14.37
C VAL A 236 14.30 -6.69 13.38
N GLU A 237 13.33 -6.01 12.81
CA GLU A 237 12.42 -6.52 11.79
C GLU A 237 12.77 -5.95 10.43
N SER A 238 13.75 -6.57 9.78
CA SER A 238 14.28 -6.14 8.49
C SER A 238 14.12 -7.20 7.42
N VAL A 239 13.61 -6.80 6.26
CA VAL A 239 13.54 -7.66 5.07
C VAL A 239 14.91 -8.19 4.66
N PHE A 240 15.98 -7.44 4.96
CA PHE A 240 17.34 -7.83 4.67
C PHE A 240 17.86 -8.94 5.61
N ILE A 241 17.31 -9.05 6.83
CA ILE A 241 17.59 -10.19 7.72
C ILE A 241 16.84 -11.42 7.22
N GLU A 242 15.55 -11.27 6.93
CA GLU A 242 14.69 -12.37 6.47
C GLU A 242 15.19 -13.00 5.17
N ARG A 243 15.69 -12.18 4.24
CA ARG A 243 16.28 -12.60 2.96
C ARG A 243 17.78 -12.88 3.04
N ARG A 244 18.34 -12.95 4.24
CA ARG A 244 19.74 -13.33 4.52
C ARG A 244 20.81 -12.43 3.87
N VAL A 245 20.45 -11.20 3.52
CA VAL A 245 21.39 -10.15 3.10
C VAL A 245 22.22 -9.66 4.29
N LEU A 246 21.59 -9.57 5.47
CA LEU A 246 22.24 -9.24 6.73
C LEU A 246 22.28 -10.46 7.63
N GLN A 247 23.45 -10.73 8.20
CA GLN A 247 23.66 -11.73 9.24
C GLN A 247 23.73 -11.05 10.63
N PRO A 248 23.61 -11.80 11.74
CA PRO A 248 23.65 -11.22 13.09
C PRO A 248 24.89 -10.35 13.38
N ARG A 249 26.06 -10.73 12.84
CA ARG A 249 27.30 -9.95 12.95
C ARG A 249 27.21 -8.58 12.26
N ASP A 250 26.49 -8.53 11.15
CA ASP A 250 26.31 -7.32 10.36
C ASP A 250 25.40 -6.34 11.10
N ILE A 251 24.32 -6.85 11.71
CA ILE A 251 23.45 -6.09 12.59
C ILE A 251 24.22 -5.49 13.77
N GLN A 252 25.12 -6.27 14.39
CA GLN A 252 25.96 -5.75 15.47
C GLN A 252 26.93 -4.67 14.98
N SER A 253 27.46 -4.78 13.76
CA SER A 253 28.29 -3.76 13.14
C SER A 253 27.51 -2.47 12.87
N LEU A 254 26.29 -2.59 12.32
CA LEU A 254 25.38 -1.46 12.09
C LEU A 254 25.03 -0.74 13.41
N ARG A 255 24.72 -1.50 14.47
CA ARG A 255 24.48 -0.92 15.81
C ARG A 255 25.69 -0.19 16.36
N ARG A 256 26.90 -0.75 16.21
CA ARG A 256 28.15 -0.09 16.62
C ARG A 256 28.42 1.18 15.82
N ALA A 257 28.00 1.24 14.56
CA ALA A 257 28.04 2.44 13.73
C ALA A 257 26.91 3.46 14.05
N GLY A 258 26.10 3.20 15.08
CA GLY A 258 25.04 4.07 15.55
C GLY A 258 23.76 4.03 14.71
N ALA A 259 23.57 3.02 13.87
CA ALA A 259 22.37 2.91 13.05
C ALA A 259 21.13 2.69 13.93
N VAL A 260 20.11 3.53 13.72
CA VAL A 260 18.81 3.44 14.42
C VAL A 260 17.67 3.14 13.45
N GLY A 261 17.87 3.38 12.16
CA GLY A 261 16.87 3.15 11.13
C GLY A 261 17.47 2.91 9.75
N GLU A 262 16.60 2.54 8.81
CA GLU A 262 16.96 2.21 7.43
C GLU A 262 15.89 2.73 6.46
N ILE A 263 16.32 3.30 5.34
CA ILE A 263 15.49 3.63 4.18
C ILE A 263 16.28 3.25 2.92
N LEU A 264 15.68 2.50 1.99
CA LEU A 264 16.28 2.12 0.69
C LEU A 264 17.63 1.40 0.80
N GLY A 265 17.77 0.51 1.78
CA GLY A 265 19.00 -0.21 2.10
C GLY A 265 20.10 0.67 2.70
N ARG A 266 19.79 1.94 3.03
CA ARG A 266 20.73 2.90 3.62
C ARG A 266 20.40 3.13 5.09
N PHE A 267 21.34 2.73 5.93
CA PHE A 267 21.24 2.85 7.39
C PHE A 267 21.64 4.25 7.85
N TYR A 268 20.91 4.82 8.80
CA TYR A 268 21.18 6.14 9.35
C TYR A 268 21.14 6.16 10.87
N ASN A 269 21.87 7.11 11.45
CA ASN A 269 21.98 7.33 12.88
C ASN A 269 20.85 8.20 13.44
N ASP A 270 20.89 8.48 14.74
CA ASP A 270 19.90 9.31 15.44
C ASP A 270 19.75 10.72 14.84
N ALA A 271 20.80 11.30 14.26
CA ALA A 271 20.75 12.57 13.54
C ALA A 271 20.16 12.46 12.11
N GLY A 272 19.80 11.24 11.66
CA GLY A 272 19.35 10.95 10.31
C GLY A 272 20.45 11.09 9.25
N LYS A 273 21.72 11.00 9.67
CA LYS A 273 22.88 10.94 8.77
C LYS A 273 23.21 9.48 8.45
N GLN A 274 23.60 9.22 7.20
CA GLN A 274 23.97 7.88 6.78
C GLN A 274 25.17 7.37 7.61
N CYS A 275 25.08 6.13 8.11
CA CYS A 275 26.17 5.49 8.84
C CYS A 275 27.28 5.06 7.87
N ALA A 276 28.54 5.28 8.25
CA ALA A 276 29.70 4.80 7.52
C ALA A 276 29.91 3.31 7.80
N THR A 277 29.37 2.46 6.93
CA THR A 277 29.42 0.99 7.07
C THR A 277 29.71 0.37 5.70
N PRO A 278 30.24 -0.87 5.61
CA PRO A 278 30.51 -1.49 4.31
C PRO A 278 29.30 -1.55 3.36
N TYR A 279 28.08 -1.47 3.90
CA TYR A 279 26.84 -1.44 3.14
C TYR A 279 26.62 -0.12 2.38
N CYS A 280 27.19 1.00 2.83
CA CYS A 280 26.95 2.30 2.19
C CYS A 280 27.45 2.37 0.74
N ASP A 281 28.55 1.67 0.45
CA ASP A 281 29.21 1.66 -0.85
C ASP A 281 28.83 0.45 -1.71
N ARG A 282 28.03 -0.46 -1.14
CA ARG A 282 27.59 -1.71 -1.79
C ARG A 282 26.12 -1.72 -2.16
N VAL A 283 25.37 -0.67 -1.81
CA VAL A 283 23.94 -0.56 -2.07
C VAL A 283 23.67 0.23 -3.35
N ILE A 284 22.88 -0.35 -4.25
CA ILE A 284 22.38 0.31 -5.46
C ILE A 284 20.97 0.82 -5.18
N SER A 285 20.91 2.06 -4.70
CA SER A 285 19.66 2.75 -4.36
C SER A 285 19.85 4.26 -4.36
N MET A 286 18.73 5.00 -4.36
CA MET A 286 18.75 6.45 -4.18
C MET A 286 19.49 6.83 -2.90
N ALA A 287 20.43 7.76 -3.01
CA ALA A 287 21.17 8.29 -1.86
C ALA A 287 20.26 9.10 -0.92
N LEU A 288 20.50 9.02 0.40
CA LEU A 288 19.72 9.77 1.40
C LEU A 288 19.78 11.30 1.19
N ASP A 289 20.91 11.82 0.68
CA ASP A 289 21.04 13.23 0.36
C ASP A 289 20.23 13.67 -0.87
N LYS A 290 19.92 12.73 -1.77
CA LYS A 290 19.01 12.97 -2.89
C LYS A 290 17.56 12.86 -2.42
N LEU A 291 17.26 11.84 -1.61
CA LEU A 291 15.93 11.67 -0.99
C LEU A 291 15.51 12.92 -0.22
N ARG A 292 16.39 13.48 0.62
CA ARG A 292 16.13 14.71 1.40
C ARG A 292 15.77 15.94 0.54
N LYS A 293 16.20 15.96 -0.73
CA LYS A 293 15.94 17.08 -1.66
C LYS A 293 14.61 16.95 -2.38
N ILE A 294 13.97 15.77 -2.35
CA ILE A 294 12.68 15.55 -3.00
C ILE A 294 11.62 16.40 -2.28
N PRO A 295 10.79 17.16 -3.03
CA PRO A 295 9.79 18.04 -2.43
C PRO A 295 8.85 17.33 -1.46
N LEU A 296 8.36 16.14 -1.79
CA LEU A 296 7.44 15.36 -0.95
C LEU A 296 7.99 13.96 -0.68
N VAL A 297 8.39 13.67 0.55
CA VAL A 297 8.83 12.31 0.94
C VAL A 297 7.88 11.76 1.99
N VAL A 298 7.06 10.81 1.57
CA VAL A 298 6.03 10.15 2.38
C VAL A 298 6.62 8.91 3.02
N GLY A 299 6.84 8.97 4.34
CA GLY A 299 7.12 7.80 5.15
C GLY A 299 5.85 7.02 5.45
N VAL A 300 5.85 5.71 5.21
CA VAL A 300 4.71 4.82 5.47
C VAL A 300 5.11 3.78 6.48
N VAL A 301 4.50 3.83 7.67
CA VAL A 301 4.84 2.97 8.80
C VAL A 301 3.59 2.48 9.50
N ALA A 302 3.63 1.24 9.98
CA ALA A 302 2.62 0.69 10.88
C ALA A 302 3.35 -0.01 12.02
N GLY A 303 2.87 0.18 13.25
CA GLY A 303 3.51 -0.27 14.48
C GLY A 303 4.36 0.80 15.16
N ASP A 304 4.57 0.62 16.46
CA ASP A 304 5.36 1.51 17.32
C ASP A 304 6.83 1.08 17.47
N ASP A 305 7.19 -0.11 16.97
CA ASP A 305 8.53 -0.72 16.99
C ASP A 305 9.61 0.09 16.24
N ARG A 306 9.19 1.11 15.49
CA ARG A 306 10.06 1.97 14.66
C ARG A 306 10.09 3.42 15.12
N THR A 307 9.53 3.74 16.28
CA THR A 307 9.41 5.14 16.76
C THR A 307 10.75 5.89 16.71
N GLU A 308 11.86 5.29 17.16
CA GLU A 308 13.18 5.92 17.13
C GLU A 308 13.70 6.17 15.71
N ALA A 309 13.54 5.18 14.81
CA ALA A 309 13.90 5.29 13.41
C ALA A 309 13.13 6.44 12.72
N ILE A 310 11.82 6.53 12.96
CA ILE A 310 10.97 7.60 12.41
C ILE A 310 11.45 8.97 12.90
N ARG A 311 11.74 9.12 14.20
CA ARG A 311 12.27 10.39 14.74
C ARG A 311 13.58 10.79 14.08
N ALA A 312 14.50 9.85 13.91
CA ALA A 312 15.77 10.11 13.26
C ALA A 312 15.59 10.48 11.79
N ALA A 313 14.68 9.82 11.07
CA ALA A 313 14.33 10.17 9.70
C ALA A 313 13.75 11.59 9.59
N LEU A 314 12.84 11.96 10.49
CA LEU A 314 12.29 13.33 10.56
C LEU A 314 13.36 14.37 10.88
N ARG A 315 14.21 14.10 11.89
CA ARG A 315 15.30 14.98 12.30
C ARG A 315 16.31 15.20 11.18
N GLY A 316 16.62 14.13 10.43
CA GLY A 316 17.48 14.17 9.27
C GLY A 316 16.79 14.68 8.00
N GLY A 317 15.52 15.10 8.04
CA GLY A 317 14.77 15.56 6.86
C GLY A 317 14.58 14.49 5.78
N LEU A 318 14.73 13.21 6.12
CA LEU A 318 14.60 12.10 5.17
C LEU A 318 13.14 11.84 4.78
N ILE A 319 12.19 12.29 5.60
CA ILE A 319 10.75 12.28 5.33
C ILE A 319 10.16 13.63 5.73
N ASN A 320 9.11 14.06 5.03
CA ASN A 320 8.36 15.28 5.36
C ASN A 320 6.84 15.13 5.27
N ALA A 321 6.36 13.92 4.95
CA ALA A 321 4.97 13.51 5.11
C ALA A 321 4.92 12.11 5.75
N LEU A 322 3.83 11.79 6.45
CA LEU A 322 3.75 10.55 7.23
C LEU A 322 2.37 9.89 7.13
N VAL A 323 2.38 8.58 6.83
CA VAL A 323 1.25 7.67 7.01
C VAL A 323 1.59 6.76 8.18
N ILE A 324 0.80 6.82 9.25
CA ILE A 324 1.09 6.11 10.51
C ILE A 324 -0.18 5.72 11.26
N ASP A 325 -0.06 4.81 12.22
CA ASP A 325 -1.13 4.53 13.19
C ASP A 325 -1.10 5.46 14.42
N ASP A 326 -2.22 5.52 15.13
CA ASP A 326 -2.44 6.44 16.25
C ASP A 326 -1.55 6.15 17.47
N ARG A 327 -1.23 4.88 17.75
CA ARG A 327 -0.32 4.52 18.85
C ARG A 327 1.09 5.04 18.59
N ALA A 328 1.65 4.76 17.41
CA ALA A 328 2.96 5.26 17.05
C ALA A 328 2.98 6.80 16.91
N ALA A 329 1.89 7.42 16.42
CA ALA A 329 1.73 8.87 16.40
C ALA A 329 1.79 9.51 17.79
N ARG A 330 1.09 8.96 18.79
CA ARG A 330 1.13 9.46 20.17
C ARG A 330 2.54 9.36 20.75
N LEU A 331 3.20 8.22 20.57
CA LEU A 331 4.59 8.05 20.99
C LEU A 331 5.48 9.11 20.37
N LEU A 332 5.38 9.38 19.07
CA LEU A 332 6.13 10.46 18.40
C LEU A 332 5.93 11.84 19.06
N LEU A 333 4.73 12.13 19.59
CA LEU A 333 4.40 13.39 20.25
C LEU A 333 4.85 13.46 21.73
N GLU A 334 5.03 12.35 22.42
CA GLU A 334 5.37 12.31 23.86
C GLU A 334 6.80 12.77 24.17
N SER A 335 7.76 12.58 23.26
CA SER A 335 9.15 12.96 23.55
C SER A 335 9.36 14.47 23.51
N ARG A 336 9.48 15.06 24.71
CA ARG A 336 9.83 16.47 25.01
C ARG A 336 11.25 16.93 24.55
N ARG A 337 11.88 16.33 23.53
CA ARG A 337 13.28 16.66 23.12
C ARG A 337 13.46 17.05 21.65
N LEU A 338 12.49 17.75 21.04
CA LEU A 338 12.67 18.34 19.69
C LEU A 338 12.90 19.86 19.69
N THR A 339 13.04 20.48 20.86
CA THR A 339 13.47 21.87 21.01
C THR A 339 14.86 21.92 21.62
N GLY A 340 15.87 22.29 20.82
CA GLY A 340 17.18 22.66 21.36
C GLY A 340 18.35 22.42 20.43
N ARG A 341 18.55 23.33 19.47
CA ARG A 341 19.83 24.00 19.24
C ARG A 341 19.54 25.29 18.48
N ARG A 342 19.49 26.38 19.25
CA ARG A 342 19.89 27.70 18.75
C ARG A 342 21.38 27.63 18.42
#